data_AF-A0AAV6YKD5-F1
#
_entry.id   AF-A0AAV6YKD5-F1
#
_cell.length_a   1.000
_cell.length_b   1.000
_cell.length_c   1.000
_cell.angle_alpha   90.00
_cell.angle_beta   90.00
_cell.angle_gamma   90.00
#
_symmetry.space_group_name_H-M   'P 1'
#
loop_
_entity.id
_entity.type
_entity.pdbx_description
1 polymer ?
#
loop_
_entity_poly.entity_id
_entity_poly.type
_entity_poly.pdbx_seq_one_letter_code
_entity_poly.pdbx_strand_id
1 'polypeptide(L)' 'MMDEKIVLELDQKVIDQQSTLEKAGVSGFYVTTNPQELTLQMNLLELILKLQQKESSTSKTYS' A
#
# COMPACT_ATOMS: atom_id res chain seq x y z
N MET A 1 -26.36 8.38 1.41
CA MET A 1 -25.37 8.59 2.49
C MET A 1 -24.31 7.53 2.32
N MET A 2 -23.04 7.92 2.29
CA MET A 2 -21.94 6.96 2.37
C MET A 2 -22.01 6.31 3.76
N ASP A 3 -21.88 4.99 3.83
CA ASP A 3 -21.97 4.28 5.12
C ASP A 3 -20.73 4.62 5.95
N GLU A 4 -20.92 5.40 7.02
CA GLU A 4 -19.86 5.84 7.93
C GLU A 4 -19.03 4.67 8.46
N LYS A 5 -19.68 3.52 8.66
CA LYS A 5 -19.01 2.29 9.07
C LYS A 5 -17.97 1.83 8.05
N ILE A 6 -18.28 1.94 6.75
CA ILE A 6 -17.36 1.54 5.68
C ILE A 6 -16.14 2.46 5.67
N VAL A 7 -16.31 3.76 5.90
CA VAL A 7 -15.19 4.71 5.96
C VAL A 7 -14.25 4.36 7.12
N LEU A 8 -14.80 4.10 8.30
CA LEU A 8 -14.02 3.70 9.47
C LEU A 8 -13.26 2.38 9.26
N GLU A 9 -13.90 1.39 8.63
CA GLU A 9 -13.26 0.12 8.29
C GLU A 9 -12.13 0.29 7.27
N LEU A 10 -12.27 1.21 6.32
CA LEU A 10 -11.23 1.54 5.34
C LEU A 10 -10.03 2.22 6.01
N ASP A 11 -10.27 3.19 6.89
CA ASP A 11 -9.19 3.86 7.63
C ASP A 11 -8.43 2.87 8.51
N GLN A 12 -9.13 1.95 9.18
CA GLN A 12 -8.48 0.91 9.97
C GLN A 12 -7.58 0.01 9.11
N LYS A 13 -8.03 -0.36 7.90
CA LYS A 13 -7.20 -1.15 6.98
C LYS A 13 -5.95 -0.41 6.52
N VAL A 14 -6.02 0.90 6.31
CA VAL A 14 -4.85 1.71 5.95
C VAL A 14 -3.81 1.66 7.08
N ILE A 15 -4.25 1.80 8.33
CA ILE A 15 -3.38 1.71 9.51
C ILE A 15 -2.73 0.32 9.61
N ASP A 16 -3.51 -0.75 9.44
CA ASP A 16 -3.00 -2.12 9.52
C ASP A 16 -1.96 -2.42 8.43
N GLN A 17 -2.17 -1.89 7.22
CA GLN A 17 -1.21 -2.00 6.11
C GLN A 17 0.08 -1.24 6.40
N GLN A 18 -0.02 0.02 6.85
CA GLN A 18 1.14 0.83 7.23
C GLN A 18 1.95 0.14 8.33
N SER A 19 1.28 -0.35 9.39
CA SER A 19 1.95 -1.03 10.51
C SER A 19 2.64 -2.32 10.07
N THR A 20 2.03 -3.07 9.17
CA THR A 20 2.61 -4.31 8.64
C THR A 20 3.87 -4.03 7.82
N LEU A 21 3.82 -3.04 6.92
CA LEU A 21 4.95 -2.67 6.06
C LEU A 21 6.10 -2.03 6.86
N GLU A 22 5.77 -1.19 7.85
CA GLU A 22 6.74 -0.64 8.80
C GLU A 22 7.45 -1.75 9.59
N LYS A 23 6.70 -2.69 10.17
CA LYS A 23 7.26 -3.83 10.91
C LYS A 23 8.08 -4.78 10.04
N ALA A 24 7.73 -4.91 8.76
CA ALA A 24 8.51 -5.66 7.79
C ALA A 24 9.79 -4.94 7.33
N GLY A 25 10.00 -3.68 7.77
CA GLY A 25 11.16 -2.88 7.40
C GLY A 25 11.10 -2.31 5.97
N VAL A 26 9.91 -2.23 5.38
CA VAL A 26 9.74 -1.65 4.04
C VAL A 26 9.97 -0.15 4.13
N SER A 27 11.00 0.33 3.43
CA SER A 27 11.39 1.74 3.45
C SER A 27 10.26 2.64 2.96
N GLY A 28 10.11 3.80 3.61
CA GLY A 28 9.09 4.80 3.26
C GLY A 28 7.71 4.55 3.89
N PHE A 29 7.52 3.47 4.65
CA PHE A 29 6.28 3.18 5.37
C PHE A 29 6.44 3.35 6.88
N TYR A 30 5.49 4.07 7.46
CA TYR A 30 5.28 4.28 8.89
C TYR A 30 3.82 4.71 9.08
N VAL A 31 3.24 4.51 10.27
CA VAL A 31 1.86 4.93 10.54
C VAL A 31 1.74 6.45 10.52
N THR A 32 0.87 6.98 9.65
CA THR A 32 0.63 8.43 9.52
C THR A 32 -0.78 8.71 9.03
N THR A 33 -1.36 9.81 9.52
CA THR A 33 -2.66 10.35 9.08
C THR A 33 -2.50 11.63 8.25
N ASN A 34 -1.26 12.06 7.98
CA ASN A 34 -1.01 13.22 7.14
C ASN A 34 -1.42 12.89 5.68
N PRO A 35 -2.33 13.66 5.06
CA PRO A 35 -2.84 13.37 3.72
C PRO A 35 -1.76 13.32 2.62
N GLN A 36 -0.72 14.16 2.73
CA GLN A 36 0.37 14.22 1.75
C GLN A 36 1.25 12.96 1.87
N GLU A 37 1.54 12.55 3.09
CA GLU A 37 2.32 11.34 3.37
C GLU A 37 1.54 10.06 3.00
N LEU A 38 0.24 10.02 3.27
CA LEU A 38 -0.64 8.95 2.82
C LEU A 38 -0.62 8.81 1.30
N THR A 39 -0.75 9.93 0.57
CA THR A 39 -0.68 9.94 -0.90
C THR A 39 0.68 9.42 -1.38
N LEU A 40 1.77 9.83 -0.74
CA LEU A 40 3.12 9.36 -1.06
C LEU A 40 3.26 7.85 -0.84
N GLN A 41 2.84 7.34 0.33
CA GLN A 41 2.92 5.91 0.65
C GLN A 41 2.06 5.05 -0.29
N MET A 42 0.88 5.54 -0.70
CA MET A 42 0.03 4.83 -1.67
C MET A 42 0.67 4.78 -3.06
N ASN A 43 1.27 5.87 -3.53
CA ASN A 43 2.01 5.88 -4.80
C ASN A 43 3.23 4.96 -4.76
N LEU A 44 3.94 4.91 -3.64
CA LEU A 44 5.07 3.99 -3.44
C LEU A 44 4.61 2.52 -3.48
N LEU A 45 3.51 2.20 -2.80
CA LEU A 45 2.93 0.86 -2.83
C LEU A 45 2.51 0.46 -4.25
N GLU A 46 1.87 1.37 -5.00
CA GLU A 46 1.49 1.14 -6.39
C GLU A 46 2.72 0.86 -7.27
N LEU A 47 3.81 1.62 -7.09
CA LEU A 47 5.07 1.40 -7.81
C LEU A 47 5.67 0.01 -7.52
N ILE A 48 5.74 -0.39 -6.24
CA ILE A 48 6.25 -1.71 -5.83
C ILE A 48 5.43 -2.83 -6.50
N LEU A 49 4.10 -2.73 -6.48
CA LEU A 49 3.21 -3.71 -7.11
C LEU A 49 3.38 -3.77 -8.63
N LYS A 50 3.53 -2.62 -9.29
CA LYS A 50 3.79 -2.56 -10.74
C LYS A 50 5.11 -3.22 -11.12
N LEU A 51 6.16 -3.05 -10.30
CA LEU A 51 7.46 -3.70 -10.53
C LEU A 51 7.35 -5.23 -10.40
N GLN A 52 6.65 -5.73 -9.37
CA GLN A 52 6.42 -7.18 -9.19
C GLN A 52 5.63 -7.81 -10.36
N GLN A 53 4.65 -7.08 -10.90
CA GLN A 53 3.88 -7.55 -12.08
C GLN A 53 4.75 -7.61 -13.34
N LYS A 54 5.66 -6.66 -13.52
CA LYS A 54 6.60 -6.66 -14.64
C LYS A 54 7.55 -7.85 -14.58
N GLU A 55 8.09 -8.17 -13.42
CA GLU A 55 8.99 -9.33 -13.24
C GLU A 55 8.26 -10.68 -13.49
N SER A 56 7.04 -10.81 -12.98
CA SER A 56 6.25 -12.04 -13.12
C SER A 56 5.73 -12.28 -14.55
N SER A 57 5.59 -11.23 -15.37
CA SER A 57 5.23 -11.35 -16.80
C SER A 57 6.44 -11.68 -17.67
N THR A 58 7.65 -11.20 -17.33
CA THR A 58 8.88 -11.60 -18.02
C THR A 58 9.22 -13.08 -17.82
N SER A 59 9.00 -13.64 -16.64
CA SER A 59 9.32 -15.07 -16.36
C SER A 59 8.43 -16.07 -17.10
N LYS A 60 7.23 -15.67 -17.55
CA LYS A 60 6.32 -16.55 -18.32
C LYS A 60 6.61 -16.58 -19.82
N THR A 61 7.38 -15.61 -20.33
CA THR A 61 7.66 -15.48 -21.78
C THR A 61 8.90 -16.29 -22.20
N TYR A 62 9.71 -16.73 -21.23
CA TYR A 62 10.93 -17.54 -21.47
C TYR A 62 10.82 -18.98 -20.92
N SER A 63 9.61 -19.41 -20.52
CA SER A 63 9.27 -20.80 -20.19
C SER A 63 8.48 -21.42 -21.33
#